data_AF-A0A813IUT0-F1
#
_entry.id   AF-A0A813IUT0-F1
#
_cell.length_a   1.000
_cell.length_b   1.000
_cell.length_c   1.000
_cell.angle_alpha   90.00
_cell.angle_beta   90.00
_cell.angle_gamma   90.00
#
_symmetry.space_group_name_H-M   'P 1'
#
loop_
_entity.id
_entity.type
_entity.pdbx_description
1 polymer ?
#
loop_
_entity_poly.entity_id
_entity_poly.type
_entity_poly.pdbx_seq_one_letter_code
_entity_poly.pdbx_strand_id
1 'polypeptide(L)'
;AGLLQQLQKETAEECSLNRASSSSIALSGGQSEAWIHALTHTDRMIIHIARAVVANPSVLVLHRPLMRFFSHEQRERVMTMLKDYVKHRGVGFPAGDVQHRRPRTVFFSSCHADEAKEADIVWHLQEGKVHLESSKLPGK
;
A
#
# COMPACT_ATOMS: atom_id res chain seq x y z
N ALA A 1 -26.61 -13.53 -24.10
CA ALA A 1 -26.05 -12.23 -24.52
C ALA A 1 -26.38 -11.05 -23.58
N GLY A 2 -27.18 -11.22 -22.52
CA GLY A 2 -27.58 -10.11 -21.62
C GLY A 2 -26.63 -9.81 -20.44
N LEU A 3 -25.93 -10.82 -19.91
CA LEU A 3 -25.15 -10.66 -18.66
C LEU A 3 -23.93 -9.73 -18.82
N LEU A 4 -23.25 -9.78 -19.97
CA LEU A 4 -22.11 -8.91 -20.26
C LEU A 4 -22.53 -7.45 -20.46
N GLN A 5 -23.72 -7.22 -21.01
CA GLN A 5 -24.28 -5.86 -21.16
C GLN A 5 -24.72 -5.26 -19.82
N GLN A 6 -25.10 -6.11 -18.86
CA GLN A 6 -25.51 -5.69 -17.52
C GLN A 6 -24.31 -5.28 -16.66
N LEU A 7 -23.22 -6.06 -16.69
CA LEU A 7 -21.95 -5.72 -16.03
C LEU A 7 -21.28 -4.47 -16.62
N GLN A 8 -21.43 -4.23 -17.92
CA GLN A 8 -20.95 -3.01 -18.57
C GLN A 8 -21.76 -1.75 -18.20
N LYS A 9 -23.05 -1.91 -17.86
CA LYS A 9 -23.88 -0.81 -17.36
C LYS A 9 -23.57 -0.46 -15.90
N GLU A 10 -23.40 -1.46 -15.05
CA GLU A 10 -23.06 -1.24 -13.63
C GLU A 10 -21.70 -0.54 -13.46
N THR A 11 -20.71 -0.90 -14.28
CA THR A 11 -19.39 -0.25 -14.27
C THR A 11 -19.38 1.18 -14.84
N ALA A 12 -20.33 1.51 -15.72
CA ALA A 12 -20.48 2.87 -16.26
C ALA A 12 -21.21 3.81 -15.29
N GLU A 13 -22.19 3.31 -14.53
CA GLU A 13 -22.90 4.09 -13.51
C GLU A 13 -22.00 4.41 -12.30
N GLU A 14 -21.13 3.48 -11.87
CA GLU A 14 -20.14 3.76 -10.82
C GLU A 14 -19.08 4.81 -11.25
N CYS A 15 -18.75 4.89 -12.54
CA CYS A 15 -17.77 5.85 -13.05
C CYS A 15 -18.36 7.27 -13.21
N SER A 16 -19.68 7.36 -13.41
CA SER A 16 -20.40 8.62 -13.68
C SER A 16 -20.56 9.49 -12.42
N LEU A 17 -20.58 8.90 -11.23
CA LEU A 17 -20.72 9.63 -9.97
C LEU A 17 -19.45 10.34 -9.50
N ASN A 18 -18.27 9.97 -10.02
CA ASN A 18 -16.99 10.53 -9.58
C ASN A 18 -16.48 11.71 -10.43
N ARG A 19 -17.23 12.16 -11.45
CA ARG A 19 -16.74 13.15 -12.43
C ARG A 19 -17.34 14.54 -12.35
N ALA A 20 -18.28 14.80 -11.44
CA ALA A 20 -18.94 16.09 -11.34
C ALA A 20 -18.63 16.78 -10.01
N SER A 21 -17.46 17.44 -9.94
CA SER A 21 -17.30 18.78 -9.35
C SER A 21 -15.82 19.19 -9.30
N SER A 22 -15.31 19.62 -10.46
CA SER A 22 -14.19 20.56 -10.48
C SER A 22 -14.76 21.94 -10.12
N SER A 23 -14.73 22.30 -8.84
CA SER A 23 -14.93 23.68 -8.41
C SER A 23 -13.85 24.07 -7.40
N SER A 24 -13.28 25.25 -7.66
CA SER A 24 -12.23 25.94 -6.92
C SER A 24 -12.42 25.90 -5.39
N ILE A 25 -11.39 25.45 -4.68
CA ILE A 25 -11.40 25.37 -3.21
C ILE A 25 -11.07 26.75 -2.62
N ALA A 26 -12.09 27.47 -2.19
CA ALA A 26 -11.98 28.58 -1.25
C ALA A 26 -11.96 28.01 0.19
N LEU A 27 -10.84 28.18 0.90
CA LEU A 27 -10.67 27.68 2.27
C LEU A 27 -11.37 28.61 3.26
N SER A 28 -12.62 28.29 3.59
CA SER A 28 -13.28 28.74 4.83
C SER A 28 -13.64 27.51 5.68
N GLY A 29 -13.56 27.66 7.00
CA GLY A 29 -13.48 26.61 8.03
C GLY A 29 -14.68 25.67 8.22
N GLY A 30 -15.25 25.14 7.13
CA GLY A 30 -16.22 24.05 7.11
C GLY A 30 -16.04 23.06 5.95
N GLN A 31 -14.92 23.16 5.19
CA GLN A 31 -14.66 22.41 3.95
C GLN A 31 -13.66 21.25 4.09
N SER A 32 -13.54 20.63 5.27
CA SER A 32 -12.36 19.79 5.56
C SER A 32 -12.39 18.37 4.97
N GLU A 33 -13.54 17.84 4.55
CA GLU A 33 -13.67 16.45 4.05
C GLU A 33 -13.84 16.37 2.52
N ALA A 34 -14.15 17.48 1.84
CA ALA A 34 -14.47 17.47 0.40
C ALA A 34 -13.31 16.96 -0.47
N TRP A 35 -12.07 17.26 -0.09
CA TRP A 35 -10.88 16.78 -0.80
C TRP A 35 -10.69 15.27 -0.68
N ILE A 36 -11.13 14.65 0.42
CA ILE A 36 -11.02 13.19 0.63
C ILE A 36 -11.92 12.44 -0.35
N HIS A 37 -13.10 13.00 -0.63
CA HIS A 37 -14.05 12.47 -1.59
C HIS A 37 -13.60 12.68 -3.05
N ALA A 38 -12.78 13.69 -3.33
CA ALA A 38 -12.22 13.92 -4.66
C ALA A 38 -11.11 12.93 -5.06
N LEU A 39 -10.52 12.23 -4.08
CA LEU A 39 -9.44 11.27 -4.32
C LEU A 39 -9.99 9.89 -4.69
N THR A 40 -9.26 9.15 -5.53
CA THR A 40 -9.58 7.74 -5.76
C THR A 40 -9.19 6.90 -4.54
N HIS A 41 -9.71 5.67 -4.47
CA HIS A 41 -9.28 4.72 -3.42
C HIS A 41 -7.77 4.43 -3.47
N THR A 42 -7.19 4.41 -4.67
CA THR A 42 -5.76 4.19 -4.86
C THR A 42 -4.96 5.38 -4.37
N ASP A 43 -5.39 6.62 -4.64
CA ASP A 43 -4.71 7.82 -4.16
C ASP A 43 -4.73 7.91 -2.63
N ARG A 44 -5.88 7.61 -2.01
CA ARG A 44 -5.97 7.52 -0.55
C ARG A 44 -5.00 6.49 0.01
N MET A 45 -4.88 5.33 -0.63
CA MET A 45 -3.95 4.29 -0.21
C MET A 45 -2.49 4.75 -0.29
N ILE A 46 -2.11 5.41 -1.39
CA ILE A 46 -0.77 5.98 -1.58
C ILE A 46 -0.47 7.00 -0.47
N ILE A 47 -1.41 7.89 -0.16
CA ILE A 47 -1.25 8.89 0.90
C ILE A 47 -1.07 8.22 2.26
N HIS A 48 -1.84 7.18 2.58
CA HIS A 48 -1.69 6.45 3.83
C HIS A 48 -0.32 5.76 3.94
N ILE A 49 0.14 5.12 2.87
CA ILE A 49 1.46 4.49 2.82
C ILE A 49 2.56 5.56 2.97
N ALA A 50 2.46 6.67 2.24
CA ALA A 50 3.41 7.77 2.32
C ALA A 50 3.51 8.32 3.75
N ARG A 51 2.37 8.57 4.41
CA ARG A 51 2.34 9.02 5.81
C ARG A 51 3.01 8.02 6.75
N ALA A 52 2.75 6.72 6.56
CA ALA A 52 3.33 5.67 7.39
C ALA A 52 4.85 5.57 7.22
N VAL A 53 5.35 5.74 5.99
CA VAL A 53 6.80 5.70 5.68
C VAL A 53 7.50 6.96 6.18
N VAL A 54 6.91 8.15 6.01
CA VAL A 54 7.47 9.42 6.48
C VAL A 54 7.63 9.45 8.01
N ALA A 55 6.72 8.82 8.75
CA ALA A 55 6.83 8.69 10.20
C ALA A 55 8.07 7.88 10.65
N ASN A 56 8.71 7.13 9.74
CA ASN A 56 9.94 6.36 9.98
C ASN A 56 9.93 5.45 11.24
N PRO A 57 8.83 4.70 11.54
CA PRO A 57 8.74 3.86 12.73
C PRO A 57 9.72 2.68 12.68
N SER A 58 10.18 2.19 13.83
CA SER A 58 11.07 1.01 13.88
C SER A 58 10.43 -0.26 13.31
N VAL A 59 9.13 -0.43 13.55
CA VAL A 59 8.32 -1.52 13.02
C VAL A 59 7.12 -0.90 12.31
N LEU A 60 6.96 -1.24 11.03
CA LEU A 60 5.84 -0.81 10.21
C LEU A 60 4.92 -2.00 9.95
N VAL A 61 3.62 -1.86 10.23
CA VAL A 61 2.62 -2.92 10.01
C VAL A 61 1.58 -2.41 9.03
N LEU A 62 1.38 -3.14 7.93
CA LEU A 62 0.49 -2.75 6.83
C LEU A 62 -0.54 -3.84 6.54
N HIS A 63 -1.82 -3.51 6.65
CA HIS A 63 -2.89 -4.42 6.23
C HIS A 63 -3.16 -4.25 4.73
N ARG A 64 -2.84 -5.29 3.94
CA ARG A 64 -3.13 -5.40 2.51
C ARG A 64 -2.69 -4.17 1.71
N PRO A 65 -1.40 -3.76 1.80
CA PRO A 65 -0.91 -2.52 1.21
C PRO A 65 -1.11 -2.44 -0.31
N LEU A 66 -1.17 -3.59 -0.99
CA LEU A 66 -1.16 -3.68 -2.44
C LEU A 66 -2.55 -3.88 -3.09
N MET A 67 -3.61 -4.01 -2.28
CA MET A 67 -4.96 -4.40 -2.73
C MET A 67 -5.58 -3.44 -3.75
N ARG A 68 -5.23 -2.15 -3.73
CA ARG A 68 -5.83 -1.11 -4.58
C ARG A 68 -5.02 -0.79 -5.85
N PHE A 69 -3.94 -1.54 -6.11
CA PHE A 69 -3.11 -1.35 -7.29
C PHE A 69 -3.43 -2.42 -8.34
N PHE A 70 -4.01 -1.99 -9.46
CA PHE A 70 -4.43 -2.88 -10.53
C PHE A 70 -3.25 -3.36 -11.38
N SER A 71 -2.30 -2.47 -11.68
CA SER A 71 -1.12 -2.81 -12.47
C SER A 71 -0.06 -3.54 -11.64
N HIS A 72 0.57 -4.55 -12.24
CA HIS A 72 1.74 -5.23 -11.67
C HIS A 72 2.86 -4.24 -11.36
N GLU A 73 3.14 -3.32 -12.29
CA GLU A 73 4.19 -2.30 -12.17
C GLU A 73 3.97 -1.40 -10.95
N GLN A 74 2.71 -1.05 -10.65
CA GLN A 74 2.38 -0.24 -9.47
C GLN A 74 2.65 -1.02 -8.18
N ARG A 75 2.25 -2.30 -8.12
CA ARG A 75 2.51 -3.16 -6.96
C ARG A 75 4.00 -3.36 -6.73
N GLU A 76 4.74 -3.61 -7.81
CA GLU A 76 6.20 -3.76 -7.79
C GLU A 76 6.90 -2.50 -7.28
N ARG A 77 6.51 -1.31 -7.76
CA ARG A 77 7.06 -0.04 -7.27
C ARG A 77 6.87 0.14 -5.76
N VAL A 78 5.67 -0.16 -5.25
CA VAL A 78 5.40 -0.06 -3.81
C VAL A 78 6.20 -1.11 -3.03
N MET A 79 6.29 -2.34 -3.53
CA MET A 79 7.09 -3.39 -2.90
C MET A 79 8.57 -3.05 -2.85
N THR A 80 9.13 -2.54 -3.95
CA THR A 80 10.52 -2.05 -4.02
C THR A 80 10.75 -0.92 -3.02
N MET A 81 9.81 0.04 -2.91
CA MET A 81 9.90 1.11 -1.92
C MET A 81 9.92 0.56 -0.48
N LEU A 82 9.10 -0.43 -0.14
CA LEU A 82 9.11 -1.05 1.18
C LEU A 82 10.42 -1.80 1.47
N LYS A 83 10.99 -2.47 0.47
CA LYS A 83 12.32 -3.09 0.59
C LYS A 83 13.42 -2.05 0.80
N ASP A 84 13.37 -0.94 0.06
CA ASP A 84 14.32 0.17 0.22
C ASP A 84 14.20 0.83 1.59
N TYR A 85 12.98 0.96 2.13
CA TYR A 85 12.75 1.45 3.48
C TYR A 85 13.46 0.59 4.54
N VAL A 86 13.37 -0.74 4.41
CA VAL A 86 14.07 -1.69 5.30
C VAL A 86 15.59 -1.60 5.09
N LYS A 87 16.04 -1.67 3.84
CA LYS A 87 17.46 -1.68 3.45
C LYS A 87 18.21 -0.42 3.90
N HIS A 88 17.62 0.76 3.69
CA HIS A 88 18.22 2.05 4.04
C HIS A 88 17.90 2.51 5.48
N ARG A 89 17.17 1.67 6.23
CA ARG A 89 16.74 1.92 7.62
C ARG A 89 15.96 3.23 7.79
N GLY A 90 15.04 3.49 6.87
CA GLY A 90 14.20 4.69 6.82
C GLY A 90 14.31 5.46 5.51
N VAL A 91 13.51 6.52 5.37
CA VAL A 91 13.55 7.47 4.26
C VAL A 91 14.13 8.83 4.68
N GLY A 92 14.71 9.56 3.73
CA GLY A 92 15.15 10.95 3.94
C GLY A 92 16.49 11.12 4.66
N PHE A 93 17.29 10.06 4.77
CA PHE A 93 18.58 10.08 5.44
C PHE A 93 19.75 9.93 4.43
N PRO A 94 20.95 10.46 4.74
CA PRO A 94 22.14 10.31 3.87
C PRO A 94 22.57 8.84 3.73
N ALA A 95 23.27 8.47 2.66
CA ALA A 95 23.65 7.07 2.42
C ALA A 95 24.74 6.54 3.39
N GLY A 96 25.57 7.42 3.96
CA GLY A 96 26.78 7.03 4.70
C GLY A 96 26.57 6.30 6.03
N ASP A 97 25.46 6.53 6.72
CA ASP A 97 25.28 6.10 8.12
C ASP A 97 24.31 4.93 8.33
N VAL A 98 23.99 4.18 7.28
CA VAL A 98 22.97 3.11 7.37
C VAL A 98 23.34 2.08 8.44
N GLN A 99 24.62 1.73 8.61
CA GLN A 99 25.05 0.71 9.58
C GLN A 99 24.78 1.12 11.04
N HIS A 100 24.88 2.41 11.36
CA HIS A 100 24.70 2.95 12.71
C HIS A 100 23.23 3.20 13.06
N ARG A 101 22.32 3.18 12.08
CA ARG A 101 20.89 3.41 12.31
C ARG A 101 20.23 2.20 12.95
N ARG A 102 19.14 2.41 13.68
CA ARG A 102 18.35 1.27 14.17
C ARG A 102 17.70 0.52 13.01
N PRO A 103 17.72 -0.83 12.98
CA PRO A 103 17.02 -1.61 11.96
C PRO A 103 15.54 -1.25 11.83
N ARG A 104 14.97 -1.50 10.65
CA ARG A 104 13.56 -1.30 10.33
C ARG A 104 12.96 -2.60 9.83
N THR A 105 11.77 -2.92 10.32
CA THR A 105 11.05 -4.14 9.91
C THR A 105 9.68 -3.78 9.40
N VAL A 106 9.27 -4.39 8.29
CA VAL A 106 7.93 -4.23 7.71
C VAL A 106 7.19 -5.55 7.79
N PHE A 107 6.01 -5.54 8.39
CA PHE A 107 5.05 -6.63 8.33
C PHE A 107 3.90 -6.20 7.44
N PHE A 108 3.47 -7.10 6.56
CA PHE A 108 2.26 -6.87 5.80
C PHE A 108 1.48 -8.15 5.58
N SER A 109 0.15 -8.00 5.45
CA SER A 109 -0.69 -9.10 4.99
C SER A 109 -0.79 -9.07 3.47
N SER A 110 -0.47 -10.18 2.81
CA SER A 110 -0.56 -10.32 1.37
C SER A 110 -2.01 -10.46 0.88
N CYS A 111 -2.31 -9.94 -0.31
CA CYS A 111 -3.53 -10.21 -1.06
C CYS A 111 -3.34 -11.27 -2.16
N HIS A 112 -2.13 -11.39 -2.69
CA HIS A 112 -1.82 -12.25 -3.84
C HIS A 112 -0.54 -13.04 -3.58
N ALA A 113 -0.48 -14.28 -4.06
CA ALA A 113 0.68 -15.15 -3.86
C ALA A 113 2.00 -14.52 -4.33
N ASP A 114 1.97 -13.72 -5.39
CA ASP A 114 3.17 -13.06 -5.93
C ASP A 114 3.76 -12.03 -4.97
N GLU A 115 2.93 -11.37 -4.16
CA GLU A 115 3.41 -10.41 -3.15
C GLU A 115 4.15 -11.14 -2.02
N ALA A 116 3.69 -12.34 -1.66
CA ALA A 116 4.34 -13.16 -0.64
C ALA A 116 5.71 -13.66 -1.13
N LYS A 117 5.84 -13.96 -2.42
CA LYS A 117 7.13 -14.34 -3.03
C LYS A 117 8.17 -13.25 -2.93
N GLU A 118 7.80 -11.98 -2.78
CA GLU A 118 8.75 -10.87 -2.66
C GLU A 118 9.27 -10.67 -1.23
N ALA A 119 8.56 -11.16 -0.22
CA ALA A 119 8.92 -11.01 1.19
C ALA A 119 10.16 -11.84 1.56
N ASP A 120 10.87 -11.41 2.62
CA ASP A 120 12.02 -12.15 3.16
C ASP A 120 11.57 -13.36 4.00
N ILE A 121 10.44 -13.23 4.70
CA ILE A 121 9.83 -14.28 5.53
C ILE A 121 8.34 -14.30 5.22
N VAL A 122 7.79 -15.50 5.01
CA VAL A 122 6.37 -15.73 4.76
C VAL A 122 5.81 -16.61 5.88
N TRP A 123 4.76 -16.11 6.51
CA TRP A 123 4.00 -16.84 7.52
C TRP A 123 2.60 -17.12 6.99
N HIS A 124 2.17 -18.38 7.11
CA HIS A 124 0.83 -18.81 6.80
C HIS A 124 0.02 -18.93 8.10
N LEU A 125 -1.13 -18.26 8.17
CA LEU A 125 -2.02 -18.32 9.32
C LEU A 125 -3.16 -19.29 9.03
N GLN A 126 -3.24 -20.38 9.79
CA GLN A 126 -4.27 -21.41 9.65
C GLN A 126 -4.82 -21.76 11.04
N GLU A 127 -6.15 -21.74 11.21
CA GLU A 127 -6.82 -22.13 12.46
C GLU A 127 -6.30 -21.39 13.71
N GLY A 128 -5.96 -20.10 13.56
CA GLY A 128 -5.41 -19.28 14.64
C GLY A 128 -3.95 -19.61 15.01
N LYS A 129 -3.30 -20.51 14.27
CA LYS A 129 -1.88 -20.85 14.41
C LYS A 129 -1.06 -20.25 13.28
N VAL A 130 0.15 -19.80 13.62
CA VAL A 130 1.12 -19.25 12.66
C VAL A 130 2.11 -20.34 12.28
N HIS A 131 2.21 -20.62 10.99
CA HIS A 131 3.18 -21.56 10.41
C HIS A 131 4.20 -20.80 9.57
N LEU A 132 5.47 -21.15 9.69
CA LEU A 132 6.51 -20.63 8.79
C LEU A 132 6.40 -21.37 7.44
N GLU A 133 6.10 -20.62 6.38
CA GLU A 133 5.97 -21.17 5.04
C GLU A 133 7.28 -21.07 4.26
N SER A 134 7.93 -19.91 4.30
CA SER A 134 9.19 -19.67 3.58
C SER A 134 10.06 -18.63 4.29
N SER A 135 11.37 -18.80 4.22
CA SER A 135 12.36 -17.81 4.69
C SER A 135 13.51 -17.75 3.70
N LYS A 136 13.79 -16.56 3.19
CA LYS A 136 14.93 -16.26 2.31
C LYS A 136 16.18 -15.84 3.07
N LEU A 137 16.04 -15.57 4.37
CA LEU A 137 17.19 -15.20 5.18
C LEU A 137 18.13 -16.40 5.28
N PRO A 138 19.44 -16.23 4.99
CA PRO A 138 20.41 -17.29 5.22
C PRO A 138 20.35 -17.68 6.69
N GLY A 139 20.25 -19.00 6.94
CA GLY A 139 20.15 -19.55 8.29
C GLY A 139 21.24 -18.98 9.19
N LYS A 140 20.83 -18.37 10.29
CA LYS A 140 21.71 -18.11 11.43
C LYS A 140 21.87 -19.37 12.24
#